data_AF-A0A8J4QH70-F1
#
_entry.id   AF-A0A8J4QH70-F1
#
_cell.length_a   1.000
_cell.length_b   1.000
_cell.length_c   1.000
_cell.angle_alpha   90.00
_cell.angle_beta   90.00
_cell.angle_gamma   90.00
#
_symmetry.space_group_name_H-M   'P 1'
#
loop_
_entity.id
_entity.type
_entity.pdbx_description
1 polymer ?
#
loop_
_entity_poly.entity_id
_entity_poly.type
_entity_poly.pdbx_seq_one_letter_code
_entity_poly.pdbx_strand_id
1 'polypeptide(L)'
;MSLAAISGNNDENTVSFVTLNQVGGFLQRMDLARKYAFGKMLVIGSEPPFKVKGLWLFHGQEIPQFVLDECYDMELYEWKKVDITDEEQKERVSQMIEDYEPFEGQPLLDAKCFK
;
A
#
# COMPACT_ATOMS: atom_id res chain seq x y z
N MET A 1 -7.14 -15.95 2.32
CA MET A 1 -6.58 -14.70 1.77
C MET A 1 -6.44 -13.75 2.93
N SER A 2 -5.26 -13.20 3.13
CA SER A 2 -4.99 -12.24 4.18
C SER A 2 -4.90 -10.86 3.56
N LEU A 3 -5.65 -9.92 4.12
CA LEU A 3 -5.59 -8.53 3.73
C LEU A 3 -4.71 -7.79 4.72
N ALA A 4 -3.76 -7.03 4.21
CA ALA A 4 -2.85 -6.20 4.98
C ALA A 4 -2.84 -4.79 4.39
N ALA A 5 -3.02 -3.80 5.24
CA ALA A 5 -2.78 -2.42 4.90
C ALA A 5 -1.36 -2.05 5.30
N ILE A 6 -0.70 -1.25 4.47
CA ILE A 6 0.62 -0.69 4.76
C ILE A 6 0.56 0.82 4.82
N SER A 7 1.33 1.40 5.74
CA SER A 7 1.53 2.84 5.79
C SER A 7 3.04 3.13 5.78
N GLY A 8 3.47 3.98 4.86
CA GLY A 8 4.86 4.42 4.77
C GLY A 8 5.17 5.54 5.76
N ASN A 9 6.45 5.70 6.09
CA ASN A 9 6.90 6.83 6.88
C ASN A 9 6.78 8.12 6.04
N ASN A 10 6.05 9.11 6.54
CA ASN A 10 5.61 10.26 5.73
C ASN A 10 6.56 11.45 5.81
N ASP A 11 7.42 11.52 6.84
CA ASP A 11 8.24 12.70 7.13
C ASP A 11 9.29 13.01 6.05
N GLU A 12 9.69 12.02 5.25
CA GLU A 12 10.69 12.18 4.19
C GLU A 12 10.07 12.48 2.82
N ASN A 13 8.76 12.31 2.66
CA ASN A 13 8.05 12.40 1.39
C ASN A 13 7.71 13.86 1.05
N THR A 14 8.71 14.68 0.77
CA THR A 14 8.52 16.11 0.46
C THR A 14 8.33 16.41 -1.02
N VAL A 15 8.66 15.46 -1.89
CA VAL A 15 8.61 15.62 -3.35
C VAL A 15 7.80 14.48 -3.96
N SER A 16 6.69 14.82 -4.60
CA SER A 16 5.74 13.87 -5.20
C SER A 16 6.43 12.87 -6.13
N PHE A 17 7.28 13.35 -7.03
CA PHE A 17 8.01 12.51 -7.97
C PHE A 17 8.96 11.52 -7.28
N VAL A 18 9.58 11.91 -6.15
CA VAL A 18 10.45 11.04 -5.37
C VAL A 18 9.63 9.95 -4.68
N THR A 19 8.50 10.32 -4.06
CA THR A 19 7.57 9.37 -3.44
C THR A 19 7.05 8.36 -4.46
N LEU A 20 6.68 8.81 -5.66
CA LEU A 20 6.22 7.93 -6.74
C LEU A 20 7.30 6.95 -7.21
N ASN A 21 8.56 7.39 -7.29
CA ASN A 21 9.68 6.53 -7.64
C ASN A 21 9.98 5.50 -6.55
N GLN A 22 9.90 5.88 -5.27
CA GLN A 22 10.04 4.96 -4.14
C GLN A 22 8.97 3.88 -4.17
N VAL A 23 7.69 4.27 -4.34
CA VAL A 23 6.57 3.32 -4.49
C VAL A 23 6.78 2.42 -5.70
N GLY A 24 7.22 2.97 -6.84
CA GLY A 24 7.53 2.18 -8.04
C GLY A 24 8.64 1.15 -7.81
N GLY A 25 9.71 1.54 -7.12
CA GLY A 25 10.81 0.64 -6.77
C GLY A 25 10.38 -0.49 -5.83
N PHE A 26 9.53 -0.18 -4.86
CA PHE A 26 8.93 -1.19 -3.97
C PHE A 26 8.08 -2.20 -4.76
N LEU A 27 7.23 -1.73 -5.67
CA LEU A 27 6.40 -2.60 -6.52
C LEU A 27 7.24 -3.52 -7.42
N GLN A 28 8.37 -3.05 -7.94
CA GLN A 28 9.28 -3.89 -8.74
C GLN A 28 9.88 -5.03 -7.91
N ARG A 29 10.27 -4.77 -6.66
CA ARG A 29 10.78 -5.82 -5.76
C ARG A 29 9.69 -6.81 -5.37
N MET A 30 8.44 -6.34 -5.25
CA MET A 30 7.28 -7.19 -4.99
C MET A 30 6.85 -8.04 -6.20
N ASP A 31 7.41 -7.85 -7.41
CA ASP A 31 7.02 -8.61 -8.63
C ASP A 31 7.20 -10.13 -8.47
N LEU A 32 8.12 -10.59 -7.60
CA LEU A 32 8.25 -12.00 -7.20
C LEU A 32 6.99 -12.57 -6.53
N ALA A 33 6.24 -11.72 -5.81
CA ALA A 33 4.98 -12.06 -5.13
C ALA A 33 3.76 -11.93 -6.04
N ARG A 34 3.90 -11.40 -7.26
CA ARG A 34 2.79 -11.05 -8.17
C ARG A 34 1.80 -12.18 -8.44
N LYS A 35 2.27 -13.43 -8.50
CA LYS A 35 1.41 -14.61 -8.71
C LYS A 35 0.54 -14.97 -7.49
N TYR A 36 0.93 -14.49 -6.31
CA TYR A 36 0.35 -14.88 -5.02
C TYR A 36 -0.15 -13.68 -4.21
N ALA A 37 0.04 -12.46 -4.71
CA ALA A 37 -0.30 -11.23 -4.04
C ALA A 37 -0.88 -10.23 -5.03
N PHE A 38 -1.94 -9.56 -4.61
CA PHE A 38 -2.47 -8.37 -5.27
C PHE A 38 -2.19 -7.18 -4.37
N GLY A 39 -1.70 -6.09 -4.94
CA GLY A 39 -1.32 -4.89 -4.20
C GLY A 39 -1.95 -3.65 -4.79
N LYS A 40 -2.19 -2.64 -3.98
CA LYS A 40 -2.60 -1.31 -4.45
C LYS A 40 -1.96 -0.24 -3.59
N MET A 41 -1.18 0.62 -4.20
CA MET A 41 -0.44 1.68 -3.54
C MET A 41 -1.07 3.03 -3.90
N LEU A 42 -1.42 3.81 -2.90
CA LEU A 42 -2.00 5.14 -3.01
C LEU A 42 -1.01 6.15 -2.45
N VAL A 43 -0.76 7.21 -3.21
CA VAL A 43 -0.04 8.40 -2.76
C VAL A 43 -1.08 9.49 -2.55
N ILE A 44 -1.18 9.97 -1.32
CA ILE A 44 -2.22 10.86 -0.84
C ILE A 44 -1.58 12.18 -0.43
N GLY A 45 -2.24 13.29 -0.77
CA GLY A 45 -1.80 14.64 -0.49
C GLY A 45 -1.46 15.41 -1.77
N SER A 46 -1.84 16.69 -1.80
CA SER A 46 -1.48 17.64 -2.85
C SER A 46 -0.22 18.43 -2.52
N GLU A 47 0.11 18.50 -1.23
CA GLU A 47 1.25 19.22 -0.67
C GLU A 47 2.03 18.31 0.27
N PRO A 48 3.35 18.51 0.39
CA PRO A 48 4.16 17.72 1.30
C PRO A 48 3.81 17.96 2.77
N PRO A 49 3.95 16.95 3.64
CA PRO A 49 4.44 15.59 3.35
C PRO A 49 3.38 14.69 2.69
N PHE A 50 3.77 14.00 1.60
CA PHE A 50 2.92 13.05 0.90
C PHE A 50 2.78 11.76 1.71
N LYS A 51 1.54 11.31 1.88
CA LYS A 51 1.22 10.08 2.60
C LYS A 51 1.19 8.91 1.65
N VAL A 52 1.87 7.83 2.00
CA VAL A 52 1.83 6.58 1.22
C VAL A 52 1.03 5.55 1.99
N LYS A 53 -0.05 5.07 1.38
CA LYS A 53 -0.86 3.98 1.90
C LYS A 53 -0.95 2.87 0.88
N GLY A 54 -0.79 1.63 1.30
CA GLY A 54 -0.92 0.47 0.44
C GLY A 54 -1.90 -0.54 0.99
N LEU A 55 -2.48 -1.32 0.10
CA LEU A 55 -3.34 -2.45 0.40
C LEU A 55 -2.78 -3.68 -0.28
N TRP A 56 -2.59 -4.75 0.45
CA TRP A 56 -2.01 -5.99 -0.04
C TRP A 56 -2.91 -7.16 0.34
N LEU A 57 -3.31 -7.92 -0.66
CA LEU A 57 -4.06 -9.15 -0.53
C LEU A 57 -3.13 -10.31 -0.86
N PHE A 58 -2.76 -11.10 0.14
CA PHE A 58 -1.92 -12.29 -0.04
C PHE A 58 -2.75 -13.57 -0.08
N HIS A 59 -2.29 -14.52 -0.88
CA HIS A 59 -2.85 -15.86 -0.93
C HIS A 59 -2.37 -16.68 0.29
N GLY A 60 -3.16 -16.66 1.36
CA GLY A 60 -2.85 -17.41 2.58
C GLY A 60 -3.55 -16.83 3.80
N GLN A 61 -3.07 -17.20 5.00
CA GLN A 61 -3.36 -16.48 6.25
C GLN A 61 -2.28 -15.44 6.59
N GLU A 62 -1.08 -15.59 6.02
CA GLU A 62 0.10 -14.79 6.33
C GLU A 62 0.82 -14.36 5.05
N ILE A 63 1.76 -13.43 5.19
CA ILE A 63 2.60 -12.96 4.10
C ILE A 63 3.54 -14.12 3.71
N PRO A 64 3.67 -14.46 2.42
CA PRO A 64 4.51 -15.58 2.04
C PRO A 64 5.97 -15.35 2.45
N GLN A 65 6.60 -16.38 3.04
CA GLN A 65 7.96 -16.29 3.59
C GLN A 65 8.98 -15.78 2.56
N PHE A 66 8.87 -16.20 1.30
CA PHE A 66 9.76 -15.76 0.24
C PHE A 66 9.70 -14.24 -0.03
N VAL A 67 8.58 -13.58 0.29
CA VAL A 67 8.47 -12.11 0.21
C VAL A 67 9.20 -11.46 1.37
N LEU A 68 9.08 -12.03 2.57
CA LEU A 68 9.80 -11.56 3.75
C LEU A 68 11.31 -11.74 3.59
N ASP A 69 11.75 -12.83 2.98
CA ASP A 69 13.17 -13.15 2.81
C ASP A 69 13.84 -12.30 1.71
N GLU A 70 13.10 -11.92 0.66
CA GLU A 70 13.63 -11.17 -0.50
C GLU A 70 13.36 -9.66 -0.43
N CYS A 71 12.31 -9.22 0.27
CA CYS A 71 11.88 -7.81 0.32
C CYS A 71 12.19 -7.18 1.68
N TYR A 72 13.44 -6.74 1.88
CA TYR A 72 13.89 -6.07 3.10
C TYR A 72 13.16 -4.72 3.36
N ASP A 73 12.60 -4.10 2.32
CA ASP A 73 11.81 -2.87 2.47
C ASP A 73 10.49 -3.08 3.22
N MET A 74 10.07 -4.32 3.45
CA MET A 74 8.89 -4.61 4.25
C MET A 74 8.97 -4.01 5.65
N GLU A 75 10.16 -3.88 6.24
CA GLU A 75 10.36 -3.24 7.55
C GLU A 75 10.23 -1.71 7.52
N LEU A 76 10.34 -1.09 6.34
CA LEU A 76 10.17 0.36 6.17
C LEU A 76 8.69 0.79 6.20
N TYR A 77 7.77 -0.17 6.08
CA TYR A 77 6.33 0.06 6.08
C TYR A 77 5.69 -0.60 7.30
N GLU A 78 4.71 0.07 7.89
CA GLU A 78 3.92 -0.53 8.96
C GLU A 78 2.85 -1.43 8.35
N TRP A 79 2.97 -2.75 8.52
CA TRP A 79 1.99 -3.73 8.06
C TRP A 79 0.96 -4.00 9.14
N LYS A 80 -0.30 -3.67 8.84
CA LYS A 80 -1.43 -3.96 9.72
C LYS A 80 -2.40 -4.90 9.00
N LYS A 81 -2.69 -6.04 9.62
CA LYS A 81 -3.72 -6.94 9.13
C LYS A 81 -5.08 -6.22 9.18
N VAL A 82 -5.79 -6.24 8.06
CA VAL A 82 -7.11 -5.64 7.97
C VAL A 82 -8.16 -6.65 8.41
N ASP A 83 -9.02 -6.22 9.31
CA ASP A 83 -10.19 -6.96 9.72
C ASP A 83 -11.41 -6.52 8.90
N ILE A 84 -11.89 -7.40 8.03
CA ILE A 84 -13.07 -7.14 7.19
C ILE A 84 -14.39 -7.23 7.98
N THR A 85 -14.35 -7.66 9.24
CA THR A 85 -15.52 -7.63 10.12
C THR A 85 -15.76 -6.24 10.71
N ASP A 86 -14.73 -5.38 10.68
CA ASP A 86 -14.82 -3.96 11.00
C ASP A 86 -15.28 -3.19 9.77
N GLU A 87 -16.48 -2.60 9.84
CA GLU A 87 -17.07 -1.85 8.73
C GLU A 87 -16.20 -0.64 8.32
N GLU A 88 -15.50 0.01 9.26
CA GLU A 88 -14.62 1.15 8.96
C GLU A 88 -13.42 0.72 8.11
N GLN A 89 -12.78 -0.38 8.49
CA GLN A 89 -11.64 -0.90 7.73
C GLN A 89 -12.09 -1.46 6.37
N LYS A 90 -13.23 -2.14 6.33
CA LYS A 90 -13.82 -2.66 5.10
C LYS A 90 -14.18 -1.54 4.12
N GLU A 91 -14.76 -0.44 4.60
CA GLU A 91 -15.04 0.73 3.78
C GLU A 91 -13.75 1.35 3.24
N ARG A 92 -12.74 1.53 4.11
CA ARG A 92 -11.43 2.05 3.71
C ARG A 92 -10.76 1.19 2.63
N VAL A 93 -10.83 -0.14 2.77
CA VAL A 93 -10.35 -1.08 1.75
C VAL A 93 -11.08 -0.90 0.43
N SER A 94 -12.41 -0.78 0.47
CA SER A 94 -13.22 -0.57 -0.73
C SER A 94 -12.81 0.73 -1.44
N GLN A 95 -12.69 1.82 -0.68
CA GLN A 95 -12.24 3.12 -1.18
C GLN A 95 -10.85 3.04 -1.83
N MET A 96 -9.90 2.31 -1.21
CA MET A 96 -8.58 2.08 -1.81
C MET A 96 -8.71 1.32 -3.14
N ILE A 97 -9.50 0.25 -3.19
CA ILE A 97 -9.70 -0.57 -4.40
C ILE A 97 -10.41 0.20 -5.52
N GLU A 98 -11.28 1.16 -5.17
CA GLU A 98 -12.05 1.96 -6.13
C GLU A 98 -11.34 3.27 -6.55
N ASP A 99 -10.16 3.56 -6.02
CA ASP A 99 -9.47 4.85 -6.25
C ASP A 99 -10.35 6.04 -5.83
N TYR A 100 -11.07 5.87 -4.72
CA TYR A 100 -12.00 6.89 -4.24
C TYR A 100 -11.28 8.19 -3.90
N GLU A 101 -11.74 9.30 -4.47
CA GLU A 101 -11.20 10.64 -4.26
C GLU A 101 -12.30 11.59 -3.74
N PRO A 102 -12.09 12.34 -2.65
CA PRO A 102 -10.89 12.38 -1.80
C PRO A 102 -10.81 11.19 -0.82
N PHE A 103 -9.61 10.61 -0.68
CA PHE A 103 -9.37 9.50 0.25
C PHE A 103 -9.04 10.04 1.65
N GLU A 104 -9.81 9.64 2.67
CA GLU A 104 -9.69 10.17 4.05
C GLU A 104 -9.70 11.71 4.14
N GLY A 105 -10.46 12.36 3.25
CA GLY A 105 -10.53 13.82 3.18
C GLY A 105 -9.28 14.50 2.63
N GLN A 106 -8.34 13.74 2.05
CA GLN A 106 -7.15 14.25 1.37
C GLN A 106 -7.22 13.93 -0.13
N PRO A 107 -6.68 14.81 -1.00
CA PRO A 107 -6.65 14.54 -2.43
C PRO A 107 -5.76 13.33 -2.71
N LEU A 108 -6.21 12.47 -3.62
CA LEU A 108 -5.43 11.32 -4.09
C LEU A 108 -4.50 11.84 -5.20
N LEU A 109 -3.18 11.71 -4.99
CA LEU A 109 -2.21 12.17 -5.97
C LEU A 109 -2.02 11.15 -7.09
N ASP A 110 -1.85 9.88 -6.72
CA ASP A 110 -1.69 8.78 -7.66
C ASP A 110 -2.10 7.47 -6.99
N ALA A 111 -2.54 6.52 -7.81
CA ALA A 111 -2.80 5.16 -7.37
C ALA A 111 -2.21 4.15 -8.35
N LYS A 112 -1.39 3.25 -7.82
CA LYS A 112 -0.73 2.19 -8.57
C LYS A 112 -1.30 0.84 -8.17
N CYS A 113 -1.87 0.15 -9.15
CA CYS A 113 -2.33 -1.22 -9.02
C CYS A 113 -1.19 -2.21 -9.32
N PHE A 114 -0.98 -3.17 -8.43
CA PHE A 114 -0.03 -4.25 -8.54
C PHE A 114 -0.79 -5.57 -8.77
N LYS A 115 -0.67 -6.10 -9.99
CA LYS A 115 -1.31 -7.32 -10.48
C LYS A 115 -0.40 -8.03 -11.46
#